data_AF-A0AAW0MRA4-F1
#
_entry.id   AF-A0AAW0MRA4-F1
#
_cell.length_a   1.000
_cell.length_b   1.000
_cell.length_c   1.000
_cell.angle_alpha   90.00
_cell.angle_beta   90.00
_cell.angle_gamma   90.00
#
_symmetry.space_group_name_H-M   'P 1'
#
loop_
_entity.id
_entity.type
_entity.pdbx_description
1 polymer ?
#
loop_
_entity_poly.entity_id
_entity_poly.type
_entity_poly.pdbx_seq_one_letter_code
_entity_poly.pdbx_strand_id
1 'polypeptide(L)'
;MKEEKGIREEGRKRRRWKGKGGGGLEETDKMRRKEKRGGGGVKALFLVDNHHEIYLWQGWWPQDSETGSARIRWDSDRKCAMETVLDYCQGKNEKKPPKSYLIHAGLEPLTFTNMFPCWEHREDIAEITEREAEVCNQIILVEDVLARLCQSTYPLSELLSRPLPEGVDPLRLELYLSDQDFQTALDMSREEFHTLPSWKQVNLKKDKGLF
;
A
#
# COMPACT_ATOMS: atom_id res chain seq x y z
N MET A 1 11.89 -58.75 20.76
CA MET A 1 13.33 -58.48 20.57
C MET A 1 13.42 -57.40 19.50
N LYS A 2 13.33 -56.11 19.83
CA LYS A 2 14.44 -55.19 20.21
C LYS A 2 15.72 -55.44 19.39
N GLU A 3 16.05 -54.52 18.49
CA GLU A 3 17.28 -53.71 18.57
C GLU A 3 17.24 -52.52 17.57
N GLU A 4 17.36 -51.31 18.11
CA GLU A 4 17.81 -50.10 17.43
C GLU A 4 19.33 -50.11 17.31
N LYS A 5 19.88 -49.66 16.16
CA LYS A 5 21.16 -48.92 15.99
C LYS A 5 21.01 -48.12 14.68
N GLY A 6 21.12 -46.80 14.55
CA GLY A 6 21.92 -45.80 15.25
C GLY A 6 23.15 -45.46 14.40
N ILE A 7 23.41 -44.14 14.18
CA ILE A 7 24.67 -43.49 13.69
C ILE A 7 24.72 -43.28 12.14
N ARG A 8 25.05 -42.13 11.52
CA ARG A 8 25.63 -40.82 11.89
C ARG A 8 25.30 -39.80 10.76
N GLU A 9 24.97 -38.56 11.10
CA GLU A 9 25.09 -37.43 10.16
C GLU A 9 26.55 -36.93 10.14
N GLU A 10 27.17 -36.84 8.96
CA GLU A 10 28.43 -36.12 8.76
C GLU A 10 28.20 -34.76 8.11
N GLY A 11 28.68 -33.73 8.80
CA GLY A 11 28.51 -32.32 8.46
C GLY A 11 29.18 -31.92 7.14
N ARG A 12 28.42 -31.25 6.29
CA ARG A 12 28.93 -30.60 5.09
C ARG A 12 29.55 -29.24 5.45
N LYS A 13 30.88 -29.19 5.31
CA LYS A 13 31.75 -28.02 5.55
C LYS A 13 31.22 -26.75 4.88
N ARG A 14 31.00 -25.70 5.69
CA ARG A 14 30.80 -24.31 5.26
C ARG A 14 32.01 -23.85 4.44
N ARG A 15 31.82 -23.52 3.16
CA ARG A 15 32.77 -22.69 2.40
C ARG A 15 32.40 -21.22 2.61
N ARG A 16 33.27 -20.53 3.35
CA ARG A 16 33.21 -19.09 3.61
C ARG A 16 33.58 -18.33 2.33
N TRP A 17 32.59 -17.78 1.63
CA TRP A 17 32.85 -16.75 0.63
C TRP A 17 33.03 -15.40 1.34
N LYS A 18 34.21 -14.77 1.18
CA LYS A 18 34.43 -13.36 1.53
C LYS A 18 34.25 -12.55 0.24
N GLY A 19 33.03 -12.09 -0.01
CA GLY A 19 32.75 -11.03 -0.99
C GLY A 19 32.63 -9.70 -0.26
N LYS A 20 33.51 -8.74 -0.55
CA LYS A 20 33.39 -7.34 -0.12
C LYS A 20 32.27 -6.70 -0.94
N GLY A 21 31.26 -6.16 -0.26
CA GLY A 21 30.11 -5.46 -0.86
C GLY A 21 29.10 -5.16 0.24
N GLY A 22 29.45 -4.23 1.14
CA GLY A 22 28.57 -3.78 2.22
C GLY A 22 27.44 -2.92 1.64
N GLY A 23 26.21 -3.34 1.85
CA GLY A 23 25.00 -2.60 1.48
C GLY A 23 23.72 -3.43 1.68
N GLY A 24 23.65 -4.63 1.09
CA GLY A 24 22.38 -5.39 1.05
C GLY A 24 21.99 -6.15 2.34
N LEU A 25 22.95 -6.52 3.18
CA LEU A 25 22.68 -7.36 4.38
C LEU A 25 22.11 -6.58 5.58
N GLU A 26 22.35 -5.26 5.67
CA GLU A 26 21.75 -4.44 6.73
C GLU A 26 20.30 -4.06 6.44
N GLU A 27 19.91 -3.98 5.17
CA GLU A 27 18.55 -3.64 4.75
C GLU A 27 17.58 -4.82 4.91
N THR A 28 18.06 -6.02 4.57
CA THR A 28 17.33 -7.29 4.79
C THR A 28 17.10 -7.61 6.28
N ASP A 29 18.05 -7.28 7.17
CA ASP A 29 17.88 -7.49 8.62
C ASP A 29 17.01 -6.39 9.28
N LYS A 30 16.80 -5.24 8.60
CA LYS A 30 15.85 -4.19 9.03
C LYS A 30 14.40 -4.58 8.79
N MET A 31 14.07 -5.25 7.68
CA MET A 31 12.74 -5.85 7.46
C MET A 31 12.41 -6.84 8.58
N ARG A 32 13.38 -7.69 8.94
CA ARG A 32 13.24 -8.72 9.99
C ARG A 32 13.17 -8.18 11.43
N ARG A 33 13.85 -7.09 11.76
CA ARG A 33 13.96 -6.58 13.14
C ARG A 33 12.80 -5.67 13.59
N LYS A 34 12.08 -5.02 12.67
CA LYS A 34 10.90 -4.21 13.04
C LYS A 34 9.69 -5.07 13.45
N GLU A 35 9.64 -6.33 13.07
CA GLU A 35 8.47 -7.20 13.27
C GLU A 35 8.47 -7.97 14.60
N LYS A 36 9.64 -8.14 15.26
CA LYS A 36 9.76 -8.91 16.52
C LYS A 36 9.38 -8.18 17.81
N ARG A 37 8.76 -6.99 17.74
CA ARG A 37 8.26 -6.30 18.95
C ARG A 37 6.80 -5.88 18.77
N GLY A 38 5.89 -6.81 19.06
CA GLY A 38 4.55 -6.54 19.57
C GLY A 38 3.48 -6.04 18.59
N GLY A 39 2.60 -6.95 18.17
CA GLY A 39 1.14 -6.75 18.13
C GLY A 39 0.52 -5.60 17.33
N GLY A 40 1.23 -4.97 16.39
CA GLY A 40 0.68 -3.91 15.54
C GLY A 40 1.11 -4.12 14.09
N GLY A 41 0.21 -3.87 13.14
CA GLY A 41 0.51 -3.99 11.71
C GLY A 41 1.74 -3.18 11.28
N VAL A 42 2.26 -3.50 10.10
CA VAL A 42 3.44 -2.87 9.51
C VAL A 42 3.01 -1.78 8.53
N LYS A 43 2.97 -0.52 8.97
CA LYS A 43 2.93 0.66 8.07
C LYS A 43 4.32 0.94 7.53
N ALA A 44 4.70 0.25 6.46
CA ALA A 44 5.99 0.46 5.80
C ALA A 44 5.85 0.37 4.29
N LEU A 45 6.70 1.14 3.60
CA LEU A 45 6.87 1.13 2.15
C LEU A 45 8.36 0.90 1.87
N PHE A 46 8.67 -0.08 1.03
CA PHE A 46 10.05 -0.39 0.63
C PHE A 46 10.16 -0.42 -0.89
N LEU A 47 11.13 0.32 -1.43
CA LEU A 47 11.52 0.23 -2.83
C LEU A 47 12.56 -0.87 -2.98
N VAL A 48 12.32 -1.82 -3.87
CA VAL A 48 13.25 -2.90 -4.21
C VAL A 48 13.58 -2.84 -5.70
N ASP A 49 14.85 -2.64 -6.02
CA ASP A 49 15.34 -2.57 -7.40
C ASP A 49 15.85 -3.94 -7.87
N ASN A 50 15.17 -4.55 -8.84
CA ASN A 50 15.55 -5.82 -9.48
C ASN A 50 16.26 -5.64 -10.83
N HIS A 51 16.88 -4.48 -11.06
CA HIS A 51 17.49 -4.04 -12.30
C HIS A 51 16.51 -3.83 -13.47
N HIS A 52 15.73 -4.86 -13.84
CA HIS A 52 14.79 -4.87 -14.95
C HIS A 52 13.40 -4.36 -14.58
N GLU A 53 13.02 -4.54 -13.32
CA GLU A 53 11.74 -4.16 -12.75
C GLU A 53 11.98 -3.55 -11.37
N ILE A 54 11.13 -2.61 -10.98
CA ILE A 54 11.16 -1.99 -9.65
C ILE A 54 9.91 -2.44 -8.89
N TYR A 55 10.05 -2.76 -7.62
CA TYR A 55 8.93 -3.13 -6.76
C TYR A 55 8.77 -2.12 -5.64
N LEU A 56 7.55 -1.67 -5.40
CA LEU A 56 7.16 -0.97 -4.20
C LEU A 56 6.43 -1.97 -3.31
N TRP A 57 7.10 -2.50 -2.29
CA TRP A 57 6.46 -3.36 -1.30
C TRP A 57 5.74 -2.51 -0.26
N GLN A 58 4.48 -2.87 0.02
CA GLN A 58 3.60 -2.21 0.96
C GLN A 58 3.21 -3.17 2.08
N GLY A 59 3.44 -2.73 3.32
CA GLY A 59 3.05 -3.49 4.51
C GLY A 59 1.52 -3.54 4.73
N TRP A 60 1.11 -4.26 5.77
CA TRP A 60 -0.29 -4.46 6.14
C TRP A 60 -0.61 -3.72 7.44
N TRP A 61 -1.85 -3.25 7.62
CA TRP A 61 -2.26 -2.64 8.88
C TRP A 61 -3.72 -2.95 9.20
N PRO A 62 -4.03 -3.57 10.35
CA PRO A 62 -5.40 -3.99 10.68
C PRO A 62 -6.32 -2.79 10.96
N GLN A 63 -7.54 -2.87 10.43
CA GLN A 63 -8.53 -1.79 10.37
C GLN A 63 -9.07 -1.34 11.74
N ASP A 64 -9.09 -2.21 12.75
CA ASP A 64 -9.65 -1.92 14.09
C ASP A 64 -8.86 -0.85 14.88
N SER A 65 -7.73 -0.37 14.35
CA SER A 65 -6.85 0.62 14.97
C SER A 65 -7.04 2.05 14.41
N GLU A 66 -8.15 2.35 13.73
CA GLU A 66 -8.32 3.60 12.98
C GLU A 66 -8.71 4.82 13.83
N THR A 67 -7.85 5.83 13.80
CA THR A 67 -8.27 7.25 13.85
C THR A 67 -8.15 7.81 12.44
N GLY A 68 -9.14 8.57 11.93
CA GLY A 68 -9.15 9.07 10.53
C GLY A 68 -7.88 9.82 10.09
N SER A 69 -7.17 10.48 11.02
CA SER A 69 -5.89 11.15 10.74
C SER A 69 -4.72 10.20 10.43
N ALA A 70 -4.81 8.94 10.85
CA ALA A 70 -3.80 7.93 10.54
C ALA A 70 -3.93 7.42 9.10
N ARG A 71 -5.17 7.30 8.58
CA ARG A 71 -5.44 6.89 7.19
C ARG A 71 -5.00 7.96 6.20
N ILE A 72 -5.37 9.22 6.45
CA ILE A 72 -4.99 10.35 5.59
C ILE A 72 -3.45 10.47 5.47
N ARG A 73 -2.73 10.35 6.60
CA ARG A 73 -1.26 10.37 6.60
C ARG A 73 -0.69 9.19 5.80
N TRP A 74 -1.24 8.00 5.97
CA TRP A 74 -0.81 6.82 5.24
C TRP A 74 -1.01 6.96 3.72
N ASP A 75 -2.17 7.46 3.28
CA ASP A 75 -2.41 7.68 1.85
C ASP A 75 -1.48 8.76 1.28
N SER A 76 -1.15 9.79 2.06
CA SER A 76 -0.14 10.79 1.68
C SER A 76 1.25 10.19 1.54
N ASP A 77 1.67 9.33 2.48
CA ASP A 77 2.96 8.63 2.42
C ASP A 77 3.02 7.68 1.20
N ARG A 78 1.91 6.98 0.91
CA ARG A 78 1.78 6.13 -0.28
C ARG A 78 1.93 6.93 -1.57
N LYS A 79 1.23 8.06 -1.72
CA LYS A 79 1.35 8.94 -2.89
C LYS A 79 2.81 9.35 -3.11
N CYS A 80 3.46 9.88 -2.07
CA CYS A 80 4.84 10.35 -2.16
C CYS A 80 5.81 9.21 -2.51
N ALA A 81 5.62 8.02 -1.93
CA ALA A 81 6.45 6.86 -2.27
C ALA A 81 6.25 6.41 -3.72
N MET A 82 5.02 6.41 -4.23
CA MET A 82 4.72 6.04 -5.62
C MET A 82 5.31 7.05 -6.60
N GLU A 83 5.18 8.35 -6.33
CA GLU A 83 5.85 9.42 -7.10
C GLU A 83 7.37 9.20 -7.12
N THR A 84 7.97 8.97 -5.95
CA THR A 84 9.41 8.70 -5.81
C THR A 84 9.85 7.49 -6.63
N VAL A 85 9.04 6.42 -6.68
CA VAL A 85 9.33 5.22 -7.49
C VAL A 85 9.31 5.56 -8.99
N LEU A 86 8.33 6.32 -9.45
CA LEU A 86 8.24 6.72 -10.87
C LEU A 86 9.41 7.62 -11.26
N ASP A 87 9.75 8.60 -10.42
CA ASP A 87 10.92 9.46 -10.62
C ASP A 87 12.23 8.66 -10.63
N TYR A 88 12.35 7.68 -9.73
CA TYR A 88 13.50 6.77 -9.70
C TYR A 88 13.62 5.95 -10.99
N CYS A 89 12.51 5.37 -11.48
CA CYS A 89 12.49 4.65 -12.75
C CYS A 89 12.91 5.54 -13.92
N GLN A 90 12.40 6.78 -13.97
CA GLN A 90 12.73 7.74 -15.01
C GLN A 90 14.21 8.11 -14.99
N GLY A 91 14.78 8.39 -13.81
CA GLY A 91 16.21 8.70 -13.65
C GLY A 91 17.13 7.53 -13.96
N LYS A 92 16.66 6.29 -13.81
CA LYS A 92 17.43 5.08 -14.14
C LYS A 92 17.58 4.88 -15.64
N ASN A 93 16.54 5.15 -16.43
CA ASN A 93 16.61 5.13 -17.89
C ASN A 93 15.52 6.01 -18.50
N GLU A 94 15.88 7.22 -18.92
CA GLU A 94 14.90 8.18 -19.45
C GLU A 94 14.19 7.72 -20.73
N LYS A 95 14.88 6.95 -21.58
CA LYS A 95 14.35 6.50 -22.89
C LYS A 95 13.42 5.29 -22.75
N LYS A 96 13.71 4.44 -21.78
CA LYS A 96 12.97 3.21 -21.53
C LYS A 96 13.01 2.91 -20.03
N PRO A 97 12.24 3.65 -19.22
CA PRO A 97 12.21 3.43 -17.78
C PRO A 97 11.72 2.01 -17.49
N PRO A 98 12.29 1.32 -16.48
CA PRO A 98 11.79 0.03 -16.04
C PRO A 98 10.36 0.17 -15.49
N LYS A 99 9.56 -0.88 -15.66
CA LYS A 99 8.21 -0.91 -15.07
C LYS A 99 8.32 -1.08 -13.56
N SER A 100 7.37 -0.45 -12.86
CA SER A 100 7.26 -0.49 -11.40
C SER A 100 5.94 -1.11 -10.95
N TYR A 101 6.02 -2.01 -9.97
CA TYR A 101 4.89 -2.82 -9.51
C TYR A 101 4.66 -2.62 -8.01
N LEU A 102 3.39 -2.50 -7.60
CA LEU A 102 2.99 -2.48 -6.20
C LEU A 102 2.84 -3.92 -5.70
N ILE A 103 3.54 -4.25 -4.62
CA ILE A 103 3.52 -5.58 -3.99
C ILE A 103 2.93 -5.43 -2.59
N HIS A 104 1.88 -6.19 -2.29
CA HIS A 104 1.27 -6.16 -0.97
C HIS A 104 1.83 -7.26 -0.08
N ALA A 105 2.04 -6.94 1.21
CA ALA A 105 2.45 -7.90 2.21
C ALA A 105 1.49 -9.11 2.25
N GLY A 106 2.05 -10.31 2.26
CA GLY A 106 1.29 -11.57 2.24
C GLY A 106 0.85 -12.01 0.83
N LEU A 107 0.88 -11.12 -0.16
CA LEU A 107 0.53 -11.41 -1.56
C LEU A 107 1.72 -11.22 -2.52
N GLU A 108 2.93 -11.51 -2.05
CA GLU A 108 4.13 -11.34 -2.86
C GLU A 108 4.23 -12.38 -3.98
N PRO A 109 4.41 -11.98 -5.25
CA PRO A 109 4.57 -12.91 -6.36
C PRO A 109 5.95 -13.58 -6.33
N LEU A 110 6.08 -14.73 -7.02
CA LEU A 110 7.37 -15.43 -7.12
C LEU A 110 8.47 -14.60 -7.77
N THR A 111 8.13 -13.68 -8.68
CA THR A 111 9.08 -12.73 -9.25
C THR A 111 9.73 -11.84 -8.18
N PHE A 112 9.00 -11.55 -7.09
CA PHE A 112 9.50 -10.81 -5.95
C PHE A 112 10.25 -11.71 -4.96
N THR A 113 9.62 -12.81 -4.50
CA THR A 113 10.18 -13.65 -3.42
C THR A 113 11.47 -14.35 -3.83
N ASN A 114 11.65 -14.67 -5.12
CA ASN A 114 12.87 -15.30 -5.65
C ASN A 114 14.11 -14.41 -5.58
N MET A 115 13.96 -13.10 -5.32
CA MET A 115 15.09 -12.20 -5.09
C MET A 115 15.74 -12.39 -3.71
N PHE A 116 15.07 -13.10 -2.80
CA PHE A 116 15.50 -13.26 -1.41
C PHE A 116 15.98 -14.71 -1.17
N PRO A 117 17.13 -14.92 -0.50
CA PRO A 117 17.64 -16.26 -0.22
C PRO A 117 16.70 -17.14 0.61
N CYS A 118 15.86 -16.53 1.42
CA CYS A 118 14.84 -17.18 2.22
C CYS A 118 13.61 -16.27 2.26
N TRP A 119 12.44 -16.85 2.02
CA TRP A 119 11.15 -16.18 2.15
C TRP A 119 10.19 -17.11 2.91
N GLU A 120 9.47 -16.57 3.88
CA GLU A 120 8.45 -17.29 4.64
C GLU A 120 7.09 -16.70 4.27
N HIS A 121 6.19 -17.55 3.78
CA HIS A 121 4.84 -17.11 3.45
C HIS A 121 4.01 -16.98 4.73
N ARG A 122 3.25 -15.89 4.83
CA ARG A 122 2.47 -15.51 6.01
C ARG A 122 0.99 -15.49 5.65
N GLU A 123 0.33 -16.64 5.78
CA GLU A 123 -1.10 -16.81 5.49
C GLU A 123 -1.98 -15.87 6.32
N ASP A 124 -1.61 -15.61 7.57
CA ASP A 124 -2.31 -14.69 8.46
C ASP A 124 -2.34 -13.24 7.96
N ILE A 125 -1.28 -12.83 7.25
CA ILE A 125 -1.21 -11.51 6.60
C ILE A 125 -1.95 -11.55 5.26
N ALA A 126 -1.78 -12.63 4.48
CA ALA A 126 -2.46 -12.81 3.20
C ALA A 126 -3.98 -12.67 3.37
N GLU A 127 -4.58 -13.37 4.34
CA GLU A 127 -6.03 -13.28 4.61
C GLU A 127 -6.52 -11.87 4.93
N ILE A 128 -5.70 -11.05 5.61
CA ILE A 128 -6.04 -9.65 5.91
C ILE A 128 -5.97 -8.84 4.62
N THR A 129 -4.88 -8.96 3.88
CA THR A 129 -4.65 -8.22 2.63
C THR A 129 -5.67 -8.59 1.56
N GLU A 130 -6.07 -9.86 1.41
CA GLU A 130 -7.05 -10.32 0.42
C GLU A 130 -8.45 -9.72 0.64
N ARG A 131 -8.82 -9.44 1.89
CA ARG A 131 -10.10 -8.79 2.21
C ARG A 131 -10.12 -7.32 1.83
N GLU A 132 -8.96 -6.66 1.83
CA GLU A 132 -8.84 -5.22 1.56
C GLU A 132 -8.48 -4.93 0.09
N ALA A 133 -7.59 -5.75 -0.49
CA ALA A 133 -7.21 -5.64 -1.87
C ALA A 133 -8.25 -6.36 -2.72
N GLU A 134 -9.10 -5.61 -3.42
CA GLU A 134 -10.01 -6.11 -4.47
C GLU A 134 -9.28 -6.79 -5.66
N VAL A 135 -7.99 -7.07 -5.52
CA VAL A 135 -7.03 -7.32 -6.62
C VAL A 135 -6.12 -8.51 -6.30
N CYS A 136 -6.70 -9.60 -5.79
CA CYS A 136 -5.96 -10.86 -5.68
C CYS A 136 -5.65 -11.37 -7.11
N ASN A 137 -4.39 -11.69 -7.41
CA ASN A 137 -3.90 -12.28 -8.68
C ASN A 137 -3.75 -11.38 -9.91
N GLN A 138 -3.77 -10.05 -9.80
CA GLN A 138 -3.43 -9.17 -10.93
C GLN A 138 -2.08 -8.47 -10.73
N ILE A 139 -1.45 -8.14 -11.85
CA ILE A 139 -0.24 -7.31 -11.88
C ILE A 139 -0.67 -5.86 -11.61
N ILE A 140 -0.19 -5.28 -10.51
CA ILE A 140 -0.55 -3.92 -10.11
C ILE A 140 0.61 -2.98 -10.44
N LEU A 141 0.42 -2.05 -11.37
CA LEU A 141 1.41 -1.02 -11.67
C LEU A 141 1.33 0.14 -10.67
N VAL A 142 2.48 0.67 -10.28
CA VAL A 142 2.55 1.86 -9.41
C VAL A 142 1.87 3.06 -10.06
N GLU A 143 2.03 3.24 -11.38
CA GLU A 143 1.43 4.34 -12.15
C GLU A 143 -0.11 4.34 -12.06
N ASP A 144 -0.75 3.16 -12.15
CA ASP A 144 -2.19 3.04 -12.10
C ASP A 144 -2.77 3.35 -10.71
N VAL A 145 -2.08 2.89 -9.66
CA VAL A 145 -2.51 3.14 -8.27
C VAL A 145 -2.33 4.62 -7.94
N LEU A 146 -1.21 5.22 -8.35
CA LEU A 146 -0.96 6.64 -8.14
C LEU A 146 -2.00 7.49 -8.88
N ALA A 147 -2.35 7.14 -10.12
CA ALA A 147 -3.37 7.85 -10.88
C ALA A 147 -4.72 7.89 -10.14
N ARG A 148 -5.15 6.76 -9.54
CA ARG A 148 -6.36 6.72 -8.71
C ARG A 148 -6.23 7.57 -7.45
N LEU A 149 -5.10 7.46 -6.74
CA LEU A 149 -4.86 8.27 -5.54
C LEU A 149 -4.85 9.78 -5.85
N CYS A 150 -4.35 10.18 -7.02
CA CYS A 150 -4.28 11.58 -7.46
C CYS A 150 -5.59 12.10 -8.07
N GLN A 151 -6.61 11.26 -8.22
CA GLN A 151 -7.91 11.68 -8.71
C GLN A 151 -8.56 12.67 -7.74
N SER A 152 -8.93 13.84 -8.27
CA SER A 152 -9.51 14.95 -7.50
C SER A 152 -11.03 15.04 -7.62
N THR A 153 -11.62 14.36 -8.60
CA THR A 153 -13.07 14.37 -8.85
C THR A 153 -13.62 12.97 -9.08
N TYR A 154 -14.78 12.69 -8.49
CA TYR A 154 -15.48 11.42 -8.56
C TYR A 154 -16.97 11.67 -8.83
N PRO A 155 -17.66 10.79 -9.58
CA PRO A 155 -19.10 10.85 -9.71
C PRO A 155 -19.80 10.76 -8.35
N LEU A 156 -20.92 11.47 -8.21
CA LEU A 156 -21.71 11.45 -6.97
C LEU A 156 -22.09 10.03 -6.52
N SER A 157 -22.45 9.17 -7.46
CA SER A 157 -22.81 7.77 -7.17
C SER A 157 -21.70 6.98 -6.51
N GLU A 158 -20.44 7.27 -6.87
CA GLU A 158 -19.27 6.57 -6.31
C GLU A 158 -19.01 7.03 -4.88
N LEU A 159 -19.11 8.34 -4.60
CA LEU A 159 -18.93 8.91 -3.26
C LEU A 159 -20.06 8.55 -2.27
N LEU A 160 -21.22 8.14 -2.78
CA LEU A 160 -22.33 7.61 -1.97
C LEU A 160 -22.23 6.09 -1.76
N SER A 161 -21.44 5.40 -2.59
CA SER A 161 -21.21 3.96 -2.44
C SER A 161 -20.15 3.65 -1.38
N ARG A 162 -20.19 2.44 -0.83
CA ARG A 162 -19.18 1.93 0.11
C ARG A 162 -18.64 0.59 -0.42
N PRO A 163 -17.33 0.32 -0.32
CA PRO A 163 -16.28 1.18 0.26
C PRO A 163 -16.01 2.44 -0.57
N LEU A 164 -15.44 3.48 0.06
CA LEU A 164 -15.03 4.68 -0.68
C LEU A 164 -13.78 4.40 -1.54
N PRO A 165 -13.59 5.14 -2.63
CA PRO A 165 -12.34 5.08 -3.39
C PRO A 165 -11.11 5.43 -2.53
N GLU A 166 -9.96 4.85 -2.88
CA GLU A 166 -8.72 5.10 -2.14
C GLU A 166 -8.31 6.59 -2.15
N GLY A 167 -7.92 7.12 -0.99
CA GLY A 167 -7.47 8.51 -0.86
C GLY A 167 -8.60 9.55 -0.76
N VAL A 168 -9.86 9.13 -0.77
CA VAL A 168 -11.03 9.99 -0.53
C VAL A 168 -11.23 10.19 0.98
N ASP A 169 -11.30 11.45 1.42
CA ASP A 169 -11.59 11.81 2.80
C ASP A 169 -13.10 11.65 3.09
N PRO A 170 -13.52 10.68 3.94
CA PRO A 170 -14.92 10.42 4.21
C PRO A 170 -15.65 11.60 4.86
N LEU A 171 -14.93 12.50 5.52
CA LEU A 171 -15.53 13.66 6.19
C LEU A 171 -15.69 14.87 5.25
N ARG A 172 -15.10 14.81 4.05
CA ARG A 172 -15.02 15.91 3.10
C ARG A 172 -15.32 15.48 1.67
N LEU A 173 -16.32 14.62 1.50
CA LEU A 173 -16.73 14.09 0.20
C LEU A 173 -17.10 15.18 -0.81
N GLU A 174 -17.63 16.31 -0.33
CA GLU A 174 -17.98 17.47 -1.15
C GLU A 174 -16.80 18.06 -1.92
N LEU A 175 -15.56 17.87 -1.43
CA LEU A 175 -14.37 18.37 -2.12
C LEU A 175 -14.11 17.66 -3.44
N TYR A 176 -14.55 16.40 -3.52
CA TYR A 176 -14.28 15.48 -4.62
C TYR A 176 -15.38 15.46 -5.68
N LEU A 177 -16.39 16.34 -5.59
CA LEU A 177 -17.42 16.49 -6.60
C LEU A 177 -17.02 17.54 -7.63
N SER A 178 -17.39 17.33 -8.90
CA SER A 178 -17.41 18.40 -9.88
C SER A 178 -18.40 19.49 -9.47
N ASP A 179 -18.28 20.73 -9.97
CA ASP A 179 -19.23 21.79 -9.62
C ASP A 179 -20.67 21.44 -10.00
N GLN A 180 -20.85 20.71 -11.11
CA GLN A 180 -22.16 20.21 -11.55
C GLN A 180 -22.72 19.16 -10.58
N ASP A 181 -21.90 18.19 -10.17
CA ASP A 181 -22.34 17.15 -9.24
C ASP A 181 -22.55 17.70 -7.83
N PHE A 182 -21.75 18.70 -7.42
CA PHE A 182 -21.91 19.43 -6.17
C PHE A 182 -23.27 20.12 -6.11
N GLN A 183 -23.59 20.90 -7.15
CA GLN A 183 -24.89 21.56 -7.28
C GLN A 183 -26.04 20.55 -7.24
N THR A 184 -25.88 19.40 -7.91
CA THR A 184 -26.90 18.34 -7.96
C THR A 184 -27.06 17.64 -6.62
N ALA A 185 -25.98 17.45 -5.87
CA ALA A 185 -25.99 16.76 -4.58
C ALA A 185 -26.56 17.64 -3.46
N LEU A 186 -26.11 18.89 -3.37
CA LEU A 186 -26.38 19.80 -2.25
C LEU A 186 -27.43 20.87 -2.56
N ASP A 187 -27.97 20.89 -3.80
CA ASP A 187 -28.96 21.85 -4.28
C ASP A 187 -28.51 23.33 -4.17
N MET A 188 -27.20 23.58 -4.14
CA MET A 188 -26.60 24.92 -4.02
C MET A 188 -25.17 24.95 -4.57
N SER A 189 -24.65 26.15 -4.83
CA SER A 189 -23.29 26.29 -5.37
C SER A 189 -22.23 26.05 -4.29
N ARG A 190 -20.99 25.77 -4.72
CA ARG A 190 -19.85 25.58 -3.81
C ARG A 190 -19.56 26.86 -3.02
N GLU A 191 -19.66 28.01 -3.67
CA GLU A 191 -19.49 29.33 -3.04
C GLU A 191 -20.56 29.55 -1.96
N GLU A 192 -21.83 29.31 -2.28
CA GLU A 192 -22.94 29.45 -1.33
C GLU A 192 -22.75 28.54 -0.12
N PHE A 193 -22.40 27.27 -0.34
CA PHE A 193 -22.13 26.31 0.73
C PHE A 193 -21.01 26.78 1.67
N HIS A 194 -19.92 27.31 1.13
CA HIS A 194 -18.80 27.82 1.93
C HIS A 194 -19.14 29.04 2.78
N THR A 195 -20.16 29.83 2.41
CA THR A 195 -20.64 30.95 3.25
C THR A 195 -21.47 30.50 4.45
N LEU A 196 -22.00 29.27 4.43
CA LEU A 196 -22.83 28.76 5.53
C LEU A 196 -21.99 28.48 6.78
N PRO A 197 -22.56 28.64 7.99
CA PRO A 197 -21.91 28.18 9.22
C PRO A 197 -21.59 26.68 9.18
N SER A 198 -20.48 26.25 9.79
CA SER A 198 -19.99 24.86 9.74
C SER A 198 -21.04 23.83 10.19
N TRP A 199 -21.87 24.15 11.20
CA TRP A 199 -22.92 23.24 11.65
C TRP A 199 -23.98 23.00 10.56
N LYS A 200 -24.28 24.01 9.73
CA LYS A 200 -25.25 23.92 8.64
C LYS A 200 -24.66 23.14 7.45
N GLN A 201 -23.38 23.35 7.16
CA GLN A 201 -22.65 22.54 6.17
C GLN A 201 -22.67 21.06 6.54
N VAL A 202 -22.35 20.71 7.79
CA VAL A 202 -22.36 19.33 8.28
C VAL A 202 -23.75 18.70 8.19
N ASN A 203 -24.80 19.43 8.57
CA ASN A 203 -26.17 18.93 8.48
C ASN A 203 -26.58 18.63 7.03
N LEU A 204 -26.30 19.55 6.09
CA LEU A 204 -26.59 19.34 4.67
C LEU A 204 -25.87 18.11 4.11
N LYS A 205 -24.59 17.92 4.48
CA LYS A 205 -23.83 16.73 4.07
C LYS A 205 -24.45 15.45 4.61
N LYS A 206 -24.82 15.43 5.89
CA LYS A 206 -25.48 14.27 6.51
C LYS A 206 -26.80 13.94 5.83
N ASP A 207 -27.63 14.94 5.57
CA ASP A 207 -28.94 14.78 4.90
C ASP A 207 -28.80 14.16 3.50
N LYS A 208 -27.66 14.40 2.83
CA LYS A 208 -27.36 13.89 1.48
C LYS A 208 -26.44 12.66 1.48
N GLY A 209 -26.05 12.14 2.64
CA GLY A 209 -25.16 10.97 2.75
C GLY A 209 -23.68 11.25 2.42
N LEU A 210 -23.27 12.52 2.41
CA LEU A 210 -21.88 12.98 2.18
C LEU A 210 -21.09 13.16 3.49
N PHE A 211 -21.41 12.38 4.52
CA PHE A 211 -20.77 12.43 5.84
C PHE A 211 -20.48 11.04 6.40
#